data_AF-A0A969E1J8-F1
#
_entry.id   AF-A0A969E1J8-F1
#
_cell.length_a   1.000
_cell.length_b   1.000
_cell.length_c   1.000
_cell.angle_alpha   90.00
_cell.angle_beta   90.00
_cell.angle_gamma   90.00
#
_symmetry.space_group_name_H-M   'P 1'
#
loop_
_entity.id
_entity.type
_entity.pdbx_description
1 polymer ?
#
loop_
_entity_poly.entity_id
_entity_poly.type
_entity_poly.pdbx_seq_one_letter_code
_entity_poly.pdbx_strand_id
1 'polypeptide(L)'
;MMQRKALIHELLQLLISHDAIKRHFFQEVGGILVFDKVKLLRFVSNKAFLEDNYTAFKNKIGLVTKNSDGLYDAYLSDSKEVVLAYPYKDCMLEGGQTKEEQKRTEVFWNETLAPDDIDRLKEPKAFSNIKRYDTEGVHENITDLSLDDNYIIKGNNLLALYSLLPVYRGKVKLIYIDPPYNTGNDSFKYNDALVILHGLLL
;
A
#
# COMPACT_ATOMS: atom_id res chain seq x y z
N MET A 1 6.51 43.51 0.03
CA MET A 1 5.43 43.50 1.04
C MET A 1 4.19 44.29 0.61
N MET A 2 4.33 45.39 -0.14
CA MET A 2 3.21 46.22 -0.63
C MET A 2 2.33 45.53 -1.71
N GLN A 3 2.93 44.75 -2.62
CA GLN A 3 2.19 44.06 -3.70
C GLN A 3 1.22 42.96 -3.20
N ARG A 4 1.53 42.26 -2.10
CA ARG A 4 0.64 41.22 -1.54
C ARG A 4 -0.64 41.78 -0.91
N LYS A 5 -0.60 43.03 -0.37
CA LYS A 5 -1.79 43.69 0.20
C LYS A 5 -2.73 44.21 -0.90
N ALA A 6 -2.19 44.71 -2.01
CA ALA A 6 -2.98 45.21 -3.14
C ALA A 6 -3.84 44.10 -3.78
N LEU A 7 -3.26 42.92 -4.00
CA LEU A 7 -3.94 41.75 -4.57
C LEU A 7 -5.14 41.26 -3.75
N ILE A 8 -5.11 41.43 -2.42
CA ILE A 8 -6.21 41.01 -1.54
C ILE A 8 -7.40 41.96 -1.64
N HIS A 9 -7.15 43.26 -1.83
CA HIS A 9 -8.20 44.26 -1.92
C HIS A 9 -9.02 44.10 -3.21
N GLU A 10 -8.35 43.95 -4.34
CA GLU A 10 -8.99 43.73 -5.65
C GLU A 10 -9.80 42.42 -5.66
N LEU A 11 -9.24 41.35 -5.08
CA LEU A 11 -9.95 40.08 -4.94
C LEU A 11 -11.23 40.24 -4.10
N LEU A 12 -11.16 40.91 -2.95
CA LEU A 12 -12.34 41.12 -2.10
C LEU A 12 -13.41 41.96 -2.80
N GLN A 13 -13.04 43.00 -3.54
CA GLN A 13 -13.99 43.77 -4.35
C GLN A 13 -14.68 42.89 -5.39
N LEU A 14 -13.91 42.04 -6.07
CA LEU A 14 -14.44 41.13 -7.08
C LEU A 14 -15.38 40.08 -6.48
N LEU A 15 -15.03 39.50 -5.33
CA LEU A 15 -15.89 38.53 -4.62
C LEU A 15 -17.18 39.17 -4.09
N ILE A 16 -17.13 40.44 -3.64
CA ILE A 16 -18.30 41.18 -3.15
C ILE A 16 -19.22 41.59 -4.31
N SER A 17 -18.67 41.85 -5.50
CA SER A 17 -19.45 42.25 -6.68
C SER A 17 -20.43 41.19 -7.18
N HIS A 18 -20.21 39.92 -6.81
CA HIS A 18 -21.03 38.79 -7.24
C HIS A 18 -21.88 38.27 -6.08
N ASP A 19 -23.20 38.44 -6.17
CA ASP A 19 -24.14 38.08 -5.09
C ASP A 19 -24.06 36.62 -4.64
N ALA A 20 -23.87 35.69 -5.58
CA ALA A 20 -23.75 34.27 -5.27
C ALA A 20 -22.51 33.98 -4.39
N ILE A 21 -21.36 34.54 -4.77
CA ILE A 21 -20.08 34.37 -4.08
C ILE A 21 -20.13 35.09 -2.73
N LYS A 22 -20.70 36.30 -2.71
CA LYS A 22 -20.89 37.10 -1.50
C LYS A 22 -21.66 36.32 -0.43
N ARG A 23 -22.78 35.68 -0.80
CA ARG A 23 -23.58 34.84 0.13
C ARG A 23 -22.81 33.63 0.66
N HIS A 24 -21.83 33.11 -0.10
CA HIS A 24 -21.12 31.90 0.28
C HIS A 24 -19.89 32.16 1.16
N PHE A 25 -19.15 33.23 0.91
CA PHE A 25 -17.87 33.51 1.57
C PHE A 25 -17.91 34.72 2.51
N PHE A 26 -19.06 35.38 2.65
CA PHE A 26 -19.24 36.49 3.59
C PHE A 26 -20.45 36.26 4.49
N GLN A 27 -20.33 36.73 5.72
CA GLN A 27 -21.39 36.69 6.72
C GLN A 27 -21.61 38.09 7.27
N GLU A 28 -22.86 38.50 7.40
CA GLU A 28 -23.22 39.80 7.98
C GLU A 28 -23.38 39.65 9.49
N VAL A 29 -22.59 40.41 10.25
CA VAL A 29 -22.66 40.44 11.71
C VAL A 29 -22.74 41.90 12.15
N GLY A 30 -23.90 42.30 12.65
CA GLY A 30 -24.13 43.67 13.13
C GLY A 30 -23.96 44.76 12.05
N GLY A 31 -24.36 44.47 10.80
CA GLY A 31 -24.24 45.39 9.66
C GLY A 31 -22.84 45.47 9.04
N ILE A 32 -21.89 44.66 9.52
CA ILE A 32 -20.53 44.56 8.98
C ILE A 32 -20.41 43.23 8.22
N LEU A 33 -19.89 43.29 6.99
CA LEU A 33 -19.57 42.12 6.19
C LEU A 33 -18.25 41.51 6.65
N VAL A 34 -18.29 40.30 7.21
CA VAL A 34 -17.12 39.54 7.64
C VAL A 34 -16.78 38.50 6.58
N PHE A 35 -15.53 38.51 6.11
CA PHE A 35 -15.03 37.59 5.09
C PHE A 35 -14.51 36.29 5.71
N ASP A 36 -15.04 35.13 5.30
CA ASP A 36 -14.56 33.82 5.70
C ASP A 36 -13.38 33.39 4.83
N LYS A 37 -12.20 33.91 5.20
CA LYS A 37 -10.93 33.59 4.55
C LYS A 37 -10.62 32.09 4.56
N VAL A 38 -11.00 31.38 5.62
CA VAL A 38 -10.69 29.95 5.77
C VAL A 38 -11.52 29.15 4.77
N LYS A 39 -12.80 29.48 4.62
CA LYS A 39 -13.69 28.83 3.64
C LYS A 39 -13.26 29.10 2.20
N LEU A 40 -12.83 30.32 1.86
CA LEU A 40 -12.30 30.60 0.52
C LEU A 40 -10.99 29.85 0.25
N LEU A 41 -10.06 29.84 1.22
CA LEU A 41 -8.82 29.09 1.08
C LEU A 41 -9.09 27.60 0.85
N ARG A 42 -10.08 27.00 1.51
CA ARG A 42 -10.49 25.61 1.24
C ARG A 42 -11.02 25.41 -0.17
N PHE A 43 -11.87 26.32 -0.64
CA PHE A 43 -12.40 26.27 -2.00
C PHE A 43 -11.28 26.30 -3.05
N VAL A 44 -10.29 27.17 -2.87
CA VAL A 44 -9.17 27.32 -3.84
C VAL A 44 -8.08 26.26 -3.66
N SER A 45 -7.82 25.80 -2.44
CA SER A 45 -6.74 24.84 -2.13
C SER A 45 -7.08 23.41 -2.53
N ASN A 46 -8.35 23.14 -2.83
CA ASN A 46 -8.74 21.89 -3.45
C ASN A 46 -8.28 21.91 -4.92
N LYS A 47 -6.97 21.66 -5.11
CA LYS A 47 -6.21 21.73 -6.39
C LYS A 47 -6.79 20.90 -7.55
N ALA A 48 -7.88 20.17 -7.31
CA ALA A 48 -8.62 19.37 -8.29
C ALA A 48 -9.92 20.04 -8.77
N PHE A 49 -10.16 21.32 -8.43
CA PHE A 49 -11.36 22.08 -8.85
C PHE A 49 -11.35 22.49 -10.34
N LEU A 50 -10.35 22.08 -11.12
CA LEU A 50 -10.33 22.24 -12.56
C LEU A 50 -10.41 20.84 -13.18
N GLU A 51 -11.54 20.62 -13.86
CA GLU A 51 -12.07 19.40 -14.48
C GLU A 51 -12.64 18.34 -13.49
N ASP A 52 -13.99 18.26 -13.45
CA ASP A 52 -14.83 17.15 -12.99
C ASP A 52 -14.78 16.68 -11.52
N ASN A 53 -14.79 17.58 -10.53
CA ASN A 53 -15.00 17.18 -9.11
C ASN A 53 -16.27 17.79 -8.48
N TYR A 54 -17.24 16.93 -8.14
CA TYR A 54 -18.53 17.28 -7.51
C TYR A 54 -18.51 17.25 -5.97
N THR A 55 -17.39 16.91 -5.33
CA THR A 55 -17.30 16.74 -3.87
C THR A 55 -16.11 17.50 -3.26
N ALA A 56 -16.22 17.84 -1.98
CA ALA A 56 -15.12 18.45 -1.22
C ALA A 56 -13.98 17.47 -0.86
N PHE A 57 -14.17 16.17 -1.10
CA PHE A 57 -13.19 15.14 -0.80
C PHE A 57 -12.28 14.89 -2.01
N LYS A 58 -11.00 14.60 -1.75
CA LYS A 58 -10.10 14.11 -2.79
C LYS A 58 -10.66 12.78 -3.31
N ASN A 59 -10.43 12.49 -4.59
CA ASN A 59 -10.80 11.21 -5.21
C ASN A 59 -9.83 10.08 -4.77
N LYS A 60 -9.69 9.90 -3.46
CA LYS A 60 -8.76 8.99 -2.77
C LYS A 60 -9.45 8.48 -1.51
N ILE A 61 -9.66 7.17 -1.43
CA ILE A 61 -10.13 6.51 -0.21
C ILE A 61 -8.97 6.47 0.79
N GLY A 62 -9.22 6.86 2.05
CA GLY A 62 -8.20 6.81 3.10
C GLY A 62 -8.71 7.32 4.44
N LEU A 63 -7.94 7.06 5.49
CA LEU A 63 -8.20 7.58 6.83
C LEU A 63 -7.67 9.01 6.94
N VAL A 64 -8.49 9.90 7.49
CA VAL A 64 -8.16 11.32 7.67
C VAL A 64 -8.20 11.69 9.14
N THR A 65 -7.25 12.51 9.59
CA THR A 65 -7.23 13.09 10.93
C THR A 65 -7.85 14.48 10.95
N LYS A 66 -8.28 14.89 12.14
CA LYS A 66 -8.79 16.22 12.40
C LYS A 66 -7.63 17.22 12.44
N ASN A 67 -7.61 18.17 11.53
CA ASN A 67 -6.65 19.27 11.52
C ASN A 67 -6.94 20.30 12.63
N SER A 68 -6.00 21.22 12.85
CA SER A 68 -6.11 22.33 13.81
C SER A 68 -7.40 23.13 13.69
N ASP A 69 -7.93 23.23 12.47
CA ASP A 69 -9.15 23.98 12.16
C ASP A 69 -10.43 23.16 12.39
N GLY A 70 -10.29 21.92 12.85
CA GLY A 70 -11.38 21.04 13.24
C GLY A 70 -11.98 20.18 12.14
N LEU A 71 -11.35 20.05 10.97
CA LEU A 71 -11.86 19.26 9.84
C LEU A 71 -11.01 18.04 9.54
N TYR A 72 -11.66 17.05 8.93
CA TYR A 72 -11.11 15.77 8.53
C TYR A 72 -10.65 15.80 7.06
N ASP A 73 -9.52 16.45 6.78
CA ASP A 73 -8.96 16.60 5.43
C ASP A 73 -7.45 16.30 5.32
N ALA A 74 -6.77 16.01 6.43
CA ALA A 74 -5.40 15.51 6.42
C ALA A 74 -5.37 13.97 6.40
N TYR A 75 -4.93 13.37 5.29
CA TYR A 75 -4.79 11.92 5.20
C TYR A 75 -3.67 11.42 6.11
N LEU A 76 -3.93 10.35 6.86
CA LEU A 76 -2.91 9.68 7.68
C LEU A 76 -1.73 9.22 6.84
N SER A 77 -1.96 8.85 5.56
CA SER A 77 -0.88 8.47 4.62
C SER A 77 0.14 9.58 4.37
N ASP A 78 -0.26 10.85 4.56
CA ASP A 78 0.58 12.01 4.32
C ASP A 78 1.33 12.40 5.61
N SER A 79 0.91 11.85 6.76
CA SER A 79 1.56 12.02 8.06
C SER A 79 2.65 10.97 8.26
N LYS A 80 3.83 11.40 8.70
CA LYS A 80 4.93 10.51 9.13
C LYS A 80 4.87 10.16 10.62
N GLU A 81 3.87 10.66 11.34
CA GLU A 81 3.76 10.55 12.80
C GLU A 81 2.94 9.34 13.25
N VAL A 82 2.24 8.70 12.33
CA VAL A 82 1.35 7.57 12.61
C VAL A 82 1.82 6.33 11.87
N VAL A 83 1.88 5.22 12.59
CA VAL A 83 2.24 3.92 12.03
C VAL A 83 1.15 2.92 12.43
N LEU A 84 0.73 2.08 11.48
CA LEU A 84 -0.09 0.94 11.83
C LEU A 84 0.78 -0.04 12.63
N ALA A 85 0.47 -0.19 13.91
CA ALA A 85 1.09 -1.16 14.80
C ALA A 85 0.29 -2.47 14.72
N TYR A 86 0.90 -3.50 14.17
CA TYR A 86 0.39 -4.87 14.20
C TYR A 86 1.51 -5.80 14.69
N PRO A 87 1.17 -6.91 15.38
CA PRO A 87 2.17 -7.86 15.86
C PRO A 87 3.06 -8.38 14.72
N TYR A 88 4.35 -8.57 15.01
CA TYR A 88 5.33 -9.19 14.08
C TYR A 88 5.48 -8.46 12.74
N LYS A 89 5.23 -7.15 12.74
CA LYS A 89 5.36 -6.29 11.56
C LYS A 89 6.77 -6.30 10.95
N ASP A 90 7.75 -6.63 11.77
CA ASP A 90 9.17 -6.72 11.50
C ASP A 90 9.66 -8.17 11.40
N CYS A 91 8.77 -9.13 11.13
CA CYS A 91 9.13 -10.52 10.93
C CYS A 91 8.71 -11.03 9.54
N MET A 92 9.49 -11.96 9.01
CA MET A 92 9.13 -12.74 7.82
C MET A 92 8.79 -14.17 8.21
N LEU A 93 7.63 -14.64 7.76
CA LEU A 93 7.16 -15.99 8.03
C LEU A 93 7.67 -16.95 6.97
N GLU A 94 8.43 -17.95 7.40
CA GLU A 94 8.79 -19.10 6.58
C GLU A 94 7.74 -20.21 6.77
N GLY A 95 6.71 -20.18 5.91
CA GLY A 95 5.68 -21.22 5.86
C GLY A 95 6.21 -22.49 5.17
N GLY A 96 6.04 -23.64 5.81
CA GLY A 96 6.62 -24.93 5.35
C GLY A 96 5.64 -26.08 5.25
N GLN A 97 4.33 -25.81 5.20
CA GLN A 97 3.30 -26.84 5.20
C GLN A 97 3.14 -27.45 3.80
N THR A 98 3.45 -28.75 3.69
CA THR A 98 3.33 -29.50 2.42
C THR A 98 2.10 -30.40 2.34
N LYS A 99 1.41 -30.63 3.47
CA LYS A 99 0.18 -31.43 3.59
C LYS A 99 -0.75 -30.81 4.62
N GLU A 100 -2.06 -30.96 4.42
CA GLU A 100 -3.10 -30.39 5.29
C GLU A 100 -2.99 -30.86 6.75
N GLU A 101 -2.61 -32.13 6.97
CA GLU A 101 -2.52 -32.72 8.32
C GLU A 101 -1.18 -32.45 9.04
N GLN A 102 -0.22 -31.81 8.38
CA GLN A 102 1.13 -31.66 8.93
C GLN A 102 1.22 -30.47 9.88
N LYS A 103 1.12 -30.73 11.19
CA LYS A 103 1.53 -29.76 12.22
C LYS A 103 3.05 -29.59 12.18
N ARG A 104 3.53 -28.42 11.76
CA ARG A 104 4.95 -28.08 11.76
C ARG A 104 5.14 -26.74 12.47
N THR A 105 6.31 -26.55 13.08
CA THR A 105 6.69 -25.27 13.65
C THR A 105 6.91 -24.28 12.52
N GLU A 106 6.04 -23.27 12.45
CA GLU A 106 6.22 -22.09 11.62
C GLU A 106 7.27 -21.19 12.28
N VAL A 107 8.20 -20.67 11.48
CA VAL A 107 9.29 -19.82 11.98
C VAL A 107 9.07 -18.39 11.49
N PHE A 108 9.04 -17.47 12.46
CA PHE A 108 9.04 -16.03 12.23
C PHE A 108 10.45 -15.50 12.43
N TRP A 109 11.10 -15.13 11.33
CA TRP A 109 12.43 -14.53 11.34
C TRP A 109 12.29 -13.03 11.55
N ASN A 110 12.86 -12.48 12.64
CA ASN A 110 12.87 -11.04 12.87
C ASN A 110 13.90 -10.35 11.96
N GLU A 111 13.50 -9.28 11.28
CA GLU A 111 14.34 -8.55 10.32
C GLU A 111 15.59 -7.92 10.94
N THR A 112 15.56 -7.61 12.23
CA THR A 112 16.70 -7.03 12.95
C THR A 112 17.57 -8.10 13.62
N LEU A 113 16.95 -9.12 14.20
CA LEU A 113 17.66 -10.15 14.99
C LEU A 113 18.20 -11.30 14.16
N ALA A 114 17.62 -11.58 12.99
CA ALA A 114 18.01 -12.67 12.10
C ALA A 114 18.26 -12.17 10.66
N PRO A 115 19.13 -11.16 10.45
CA PRO A 115 19.36 -10.59 9.13
C PRO A 115 19.91 -11.63 8.14
N ASP A 116 20.79 -12.53 8.59
CA ASP A 116 21.39 -13.56 7.73
C ASP A 116 20.34 -14.54 7.18
N ASP A 117 19.40 -14.99 8.01
CA ASP A 117 18.31 -15.87 7.59
C ASP A 117 17.34 -15.15 6.64
N ILE A 118 17.06 -13.89 6.92
CA ILE A 118 16.23 -13.03 6.06
C ILE A 118 16.88 -12.83 4.70
N ASP A 119 18.17 -12.51 4.66
CA ASP A 119 18.93 -12.34 3.43
C ASP A 119 18.95 -13.64 2.64
N ARG A 120 19.22 -14.77 3.30
CA ARG A 120 19.16 -16.09 2.67
C ARG A 120 17.78 -16.40 2.10
N LEU A 121 16.69 -15.99 2.75
CA LEU A 121 15.34 -16.20 2.22
C LEU A 121 15.04 -15.28 1.02
N LYS A 122 15.56 -14.05 1.03
CA LYS A 122 15.38 -13.03 -0.02
C LYS A 122 16.28 -13.23 -1.23
N GLU A 123 17.39 -13.95 -1.07
CA GLU A 123 18.33 -14.22 -2.16
C GLU A 123 17.68 -15.01 -3.30
N PRO A 124 17.98 -14.70 -4.57
CA PRO A 124 17.54 -15.52 -5.69
C PRO A 124 18.08 -16.94 -5.58
N LYS A 125 17.22 -17.93 -5.87
CA LYS A 125 17.58 -19.36 -5.89
C LYS A 125 17.79 -19.82 -7.32
N ALA A 126 18.77 -20.69 -7.50
CA ALA A 126 18.98 -21.36 -8.78
C ALA A 126 17.84 -22.38 -9.00
N PHE A 127 17.16 -22.28 -10.14
CA PHE A 127 16.21 -23.30 -10.55
C PHE A 127 16.96 -24.51 -11.09
N SER A 128 16.56 -25.70 -10.66
CA SER A 128 17.16 -26.98 -11.08
C SER A 128 16.09 -27.93 -11.60
N ASN A 129 16.51 -29.02 -12.26
CA ASN A 129 15.63 -30.08 -12.77
C ASN A 129 14.57 -29.57 -13.78
N ILE A 130 14.99 -28.68 -14.67
CA ILE A 130 14.11 -28.10 -15.69
C ILE A 130 13.72 -29.19 -16.69
N LYS A 131 12.41 -29.30 -16.94
CA LYS A 131 11.82 -30.16 -17.96
C LYS A 131 10.92 -29.34 -18.87
N ARG A 132 11.06 -29.50 -20.18
CA ARG A 132 10.17 -28.88 -21.19
C ARG A 132 9.24 -29.95 -21.75
N TYR A 133 7.97 -29.61 -21.89
CA TYR A 133 6.93 -30.48 -22.42
C TYR A 133 6.41 -29.89 -23.72
N ASP A 134 6.41 -30.66 -24.79
CA ASP A 134 5.84 -30.29 -26.09
C ASP A 134 5.09 -31.48 -26.73
N THR A 135 4.71 -31.35 -27.99
CA THR A 135 4.00 -32.40 -28.74
C THR A 135 4.86 -33.64 -29.00
N GLU A 136 6.19 -33.54 -28.92
CA GLU A 136 7.15 -34.62 -29.16
C GLU A 136 7.54 -35.35 -27.86
N GLY A 137 7.30 -34.73 -26.70
CA GLY A 137 7.40 -35.38 -25.40
C GLY A 137 8.06 -34.51 -24.34
N VAL A 138 8.91 -35.14 -23.53
CA VAL A 138 9.61 -34.49 -22.40
C VAL A 138 11.08 -34.33 -22.75
N HIS A 139 11.57 -33.09 -22.66
CA HIS A 139 12.96 -32.74 -22.87
C HIS A 139 13.61 -32.36 -21.55
N GLU A 140 14.77 -32.94 -21.25
CA GLU A 140 15.56 -32.68 -20.04
C GLU A 140 16.85 -31.91 -20.36
N ASN A 141 17.51 -31.37 -19.34
CA ASN A 141 18.76 -30.58 -19.47
C ASN A 141 18.61 -29.30 -20.31
N ILE A 142 17.46 -28.63 -20.18
CA ILE A 142 17.21 -27.34 -20.84
C ILE A 142 18.13 -26.26 -20.24
N THR A 143 18.92 -25.61 -21.10
CA THR A 143 19.80 -24.49 -20.74
C THR A 143 19.22 -23.13 -21.11
N ASP A 144 18.35 -23.09 -22.12
CA ASP A 144 17.83 -21.85 -22.71
C ASP A 144 16.36 -21.65 -22.35
N LEU A 145 16.12 -20.64 -21.52
CA LEU A 145 14.80 -20.24 -21.02
C LEU A 145 14.41 -18.88 -21.64
N SER A 146 13.22 -18.79 -22.23
CA SER A 146 12.69 -17.55 -22.81
C SER A 146 11.71 -16.84 -21.88
N LEU A 147 11.61 -15.51 -21.94
CA LEU A 147 10.56 -14.78 -21.23
C LEU A 147 9.16 -15.03 -21.80
N ASP A 148 9.09 -15.57 -23.02
CA ASP A 148 7.84 -15.89 -23.71
C ASP A 148 7.36 -17.34 -23.45
N ASP A 149 8.11 -18.10 -22.65
CA ASP A 149 7.75 -19.47 -22.28
C ASP A 149 6.76 -19.51 -21.10
N ASN A 150 6.01 -20.59 -20.99
CA ASN A 150 5.17 -20.89 -19.83
C ASN A 150 5.94 -21.72 -18.80
N TYR A 151 5.92 -21.29 -17.53
CA TYR A 151 6.66 -21.94 -16.45
C TYR A 151 5.74 -22.54 -15.39
N ILE A 152 6.03 -23.79 -15.01
CA ILE A 152 5.48 -24.42 -13.81
C ILE A 152 6.64 -24.59 -12.82
N ILE A 153 6.56 -23.88 -11.70
CA ILE A 153 7.60 -23.91 -10.66
C ILE A 153 7.07 -24.71 -9.48
N LYS A 154 7.77 -25.80 -9.15
CA LYS A 154 7.46 -26.61 -7.97
C LYS A 154 8.41 -26.25 -6.84
N GLY A 155 7.88 -25.66 -5.77
CA GLY A 155 8.67 -25.29 -4.59
C GLY A 155 7.92 -24.38 -3.63
N ASN A 156 8.64 -23.85 -2.65
CA ASN A 156 8.11 -22.81 -1.76
C ASN A 156 7.84 -21.53 -2.56
N ASN A 157 6.64 -20.99 -2.45
CA ASN A 157 6.21 -19.80 -3.20
C ASN A 157 7.04 -18.55 -2.87
N LEU A 158 7.42 -18.33 -1.61
CA LEU A 158 8.25 -17.21 -1.17
C LEU A 158 9.59 -17.22 -1.92
N LEU A 159 10.29 -18.35 -1.89
CA LEU A 159 11.59 -18.51 -2.55
C LEU A 159 11.48 -18.37 -4.07
N ALA A 160 10.43 -18.95 -4.66
CA ALA A 160 10.17 -18.84 -6.09
C ALA A 160 9.97 -17.37 -6.52
N LEU A 161 9.13 -16.63 -5.79
CA LEU A 161 8.82 -15.24 -6.12
C LEU A 161 10.05 -14.33 -5.98
N TYR A 162 10.85 -14.49 -4.92
CA TYR A 162 12.10 -13.73 -4.77
C TYR A 162 13.10 -14.04 -5.90
N SER A 163 13.15 -15.29 -6.37
CA SER A 163 14.02 -15.69 -7.48
C SER A 163 13.56 -15.12 -8.83
N LEU A 164 12.26 -14.94 -9.03
CA LEU A 164 11.69 -14.35 -10.25
C LEU A 164 11.74 -12.82 -10.25
N LEU A 165 11.87 -12.20 -9.07
CA LEU A 165 11.81 -10.76 -8.89
C LEU A 165 12.79 -9.98 -9.79
N PRO A 166 14.10 -10.35 -9.91
CA PRO A 166 15.04 -9.60 -10.75
C PRO A 166 14.65 -9.54 -12.22
N VAL A 167 13.90 -10.54 -12.71
CA VAL A 167 13.58 -10.72 -14.13
C VAL A 167 12.20 -10.18 -14.48
N TYR A 168 11.20 -10.42 -13.61
CA TYR A 168 9.78 -10.17 -13.88
C TYR A 168 9.19 -8.94 -13.17
N ARG A 169 10.00 -8.19 -12.40
CA ARG A 169 9.54 -6.96 -11.73
C ARG A 169 8.90 -5.98 -12.72
N GLY A 170 7.66 -5.59 -12.44
CA GLY A 170 6.90 -4.65 -13.27
C GLY A 170 6.41 -5.21 -14.61
N LYS A 171 6.62 -6.51 -14.89
CA LYS A 171 6.20 -7.17 -16.14
C LYS A 171 4.96 -8.06 -16.00
N VAL A 172 4.54 -8.35 -14.77
CA VAL A 172 3.38 -9.21 -14.49
C VAL A 172 2.09 -8.41 -14.69
N LYS A 173 1.25 -8.84 -15.63
CA LYS A 173 -0.02 -8.17 -15.96
C LYS A 173 -1.17 -8.55 -15.00
N LEU A 174 -1.21 -9.80 -14.56
CA LEU A 174 -2.27 -10.35 -13.71
C LEU A 174 -1.68 -11.42 -12.79
N ILE A 175 -2.14 -11.42 -11.54
CA ILE A 175 -1.87 -12.48 -10.56
C ILE A 175 -3.22 -13.03 -10.12
N TYR A 176 -3.39 -14.35 -10.21
CA TYR A 176 -4.53 -15.06 -9.65
C TYR A 176 -4.01 -16.02 -8.58
N ILE A 177 -4.53 -15.93 -7.37
CA ILE A 177 -4.19 -16.79 -6.25
C ILE A 177 -5.47 -17.19 -5.50
N ASP A 178 -5.50 -18.44 -5.04
CA ASP A 178 -6.55 -18.97 -4.17
C ASP A 178 -5.86 -19.54 -2.92
N PRO A 179 -5.41 -18.66 -2.00
CA PRO A 179 -4.76 -19.10 -0.77
C PRO A 179 -5.78 -19.78 0.16
N PRO A 180 -5.33 -20.66 1.07
CA PRO A 180 -6.22 -21.28 2.06
C PRO A 180 -6.90 -20.22 2.91
N TYR A 181 -8.23 -20.33 3.06
CA TYR A 181 -9.02 -19.39 3.86
C TYR A 181 -9.02 -19.81 5.33
N ASN A 182 -8.96 -18.84 6.24
CA ASN A 182 -9.09 -19.11 7.67
C ASN A 182 -10.59 -19.09 8.08
N THR A 183 -11.38 -20.01 7.53
CA THR A 183 -12.85 -20.06 7.77
C THR A 183 -13.23 -20.75 9.09
N GLY A 184 -12.26 -21.29 9.83
CA GLY A 184 -12.48 -22.08 11.05
C GLY A 184 -13.00 -23.50 10.83
N ASN A 185 -13.54 -23.81 9.65
CA ASN A 185 -14.00 -25.15 9.24
C ASN A 185 -13.06 -25.85 8.24
N ASP A 186 -12.07 -25.16 7.71
CA ASP A 186 -11.10 -25.76 6.79
C ASP A 186 -10.16 -26.74 7.51
N SER A 187 -9.79 -27.81 6.80
CA SER A 187 -8.80 -28.81 7.23
C SER A 187 -7.40 -28.20 7.38
N PHE A 188 -7.14 -27.11 6.66
CA PHE A 188 -5.89 -26.35 6.71
C PHE A 188 -5.91 -25.34 7.86
N LYS A 189 -5.60 -25.80 9.07
CA LYS A 189 -5.50 -24.93 10.25
C LYS A 189 -4.15 -24.21 10.24
N TYR A 190 -4.19 -22.89 10.10
CA TYR A 190 -3.02 -22.06 10.35
C TYR A 190 -2.65 -22.12 11.83
N ASN A 191 -1.36 -22.02 12.15
CA ASN A 191 -0.95 -21.96 13.53
C ASN A 191 -1.14 -20.53 14.07
N ASP A 192 -2.29 -20.30 14.69
CA ASP A 192 -2.59 -19.01 15.35
C ASP A 192 -1.74 -18.80 16.63
N ALA A 193 -1.02 -19.84 17.09
CA ALA A 193 -0.10 -19.79 18.22
C ALA A 193 1.34 -19.58 17.74
N LEU A 194 1.77 -18.33 17.78
CA LEU A 194 3.04 -17.88 17.22
C LEU A 194 4.23 -18.35 18.08
N VAL A 195 5.12 -19.15 17.47
CA VAL A 195 6.41 -19.50 18.07
C VAL A 195 7.47 -18.58 17.47
N ILE A 196 7.79 -17.51 18.19
CA ILE A 196 8.95 -16.69 17.85
C ILE A 196 10.17 -17.45 18.36
N LEU A 197 11.05 -17.87 17.46
CA LEU A 197 12.39 -18.24 17.87
C LEU A 197 13.11 -16.93 18.19
N HIS A 198 13.12 -16.56 19.47
CA HIS A 198 14.09 -15.58 19.96
C HIS A 198 15.47 -16.13 19.60
N GLY A 199 16.20 -15.42 18.73
CA GLY A 199 17.64 -15.56 18.65
C GLY A 199 18.18 -15.39 20.07
N LEU A 200 18.50 -16.52 20.71
CA LEU A 200 19.20 -16.55 21.96
C LEU A 200 20.55 -15.90 21.68
N LEU A 201 20.67 -14.63 22.11
CA LEU A 201 21.95 -14.08 22.51
C LEU A 201 22.48 -14.98 23.65
N LEU A 202 23.34 -15.93 23.29
CA LEU A 202 24.44 -16.39 24.12
C LEU A 202 25.73 -15.88 23.49
#